data_AF-A0A2N9JC40-F1
#
_entry.id   AF-A0A2N9JC40-F1
#
_cell.length_a   1.000
_cell.length_b   1.000
_cell.length_c   1.000
_cell.angle_alpha   90.00
_cell.angle_beta   90.00
_cell.angle_gamma   90.00
#
_symmetry.space_group_name_H-M   'P 1'
#
loop_
_entity.id
_entity.type
_entity.pdbx_description
1 polymer ?
#
loop_
_entity_poly.entity_id
_entity_poly.type
_entity_poly.pdbx_seq_one_letter_code
_entity_poly.pdbx_strand_id
1 'polypeptide(L)'
;MATKRYDPTATDFNGRYSRWVAALEAGDDAELLEATLALPTLNKRVLGKLAAVDRDEPDSTVRAERKRMLVLLSEINANQAARLRERKQAEQRRRDRTVRVERRVELPTTCARCGTKLKEVRSTGRPRLYCSPACRKAAYEDRRAHRDGAVKVQVVEKVVTEVRERRIEVPHPRSDCVKAVLADDDLMVSVIWTLTALVRDRTRKAYDPDQPRFRKLSHHVQALHAAVVERATASAP
;
A
#
# COMPACT_ATOMS: atom_id res chain seq x y z
N MET A 1 -10.67 -9.39 -8.27
CA MET A 1 -10.50 -9.87 -9.66
C MET A 1 -9.03 -9.75 -10.00
N ALA A 2 -8.39 -10.82 -10.45
CA ALA A 2 -6.99 -10.75 -10.86
C ALA A 2 -6.90 -9.85 -12.11
N THR A 3 -6.35 -8.65 -11.96
CA THR A 3 -6.03 -7.78 -13.11
C THR A 3 -5.13 -8.58 -14.06
N LYS A 4 -5.61 -8.89 -15.25
CA LYS A 4 -4.87 -9.63 -16.29
C LYS A 4 -3.56 -8.89 -16.62
N ARG A 5 -2.53 -9.63 -17.04
CA ARG A 5 -1.27 -9.07 -17.54
C ARG A 5 -1.58 -8.13 -18.71
N TYR A 6 -0.82 -7.03 -18.87
CA TYR A 6 -0.98 -6.11 -20.00
C TYR A 6 -0.88 -6.89 -21.31
N ASP A 7 -1.94 -6.83 -22.10
CA ASP A 7 -2.03 -7.44 -23.41
C ASP A 7 -2.11 -6.31 -24.45
N PRO A 8 -1.06 -6.10 -25.26
CA PRO A 8 -1.02 -5.06 -26.28
C PRO A 8 -2.11 -5.23 -27.35
N THR A 9 -2.57 -6.46 -27.60
CA THR A 9 -3.61 -6.75 -28.59
C THR A 9 -4.99 -6.41 -28.04
N ALA A 10 -5.28 -6.79 -26.80
CA ALA A 10 -6.53 -6.45 -26.13
C ALA A 10 -6.70 -4.95 -25.85
N THR A 11 -5.61 -4.18 -25.86
CA THR A 11 -5.60 -2.72 -25.61
C THR A 11 -5.48 -1.88 -26.88
N ASP A 12 -5.62 -2.51 -28.06
CA ASP A 12 -5.43 -1.88 -29.38
C ASP A 12 -4.19 -0.98 -29.44
N PHE A 13 -3.07 -1.46 -28.87
CA PHE A 13 -1.84 -0.67 -28.85
C PHE A 13 -1.39 -0.33 -30.27
N ASN A 14 -1.47 -1.31 -31.18
CA ASN A 14 -1.05 -1.11 -32.57
C ASN A 14 -1.92 -0.07 -33.29
N GLY A 15 -3.25 -0.11 -33.15
CA GLY A 15 -4.12 0.87 -33.79
C GLY A 15 -3.96 2.28 -33.21
N ARG A 16 -3.71 2.41 -31.90
CA ARG A 16 -3.40 3.71 -31.28
C ARG A 16 -2.03 4.25 -31.70
N TYR A 17 -1.00 3.40 -31.73
CA TYR A 17 0.34 3.79 -32.16
C TYR A 17 0.37 4.20 -33.63
N SER A 18 -0.26 3.43 -34.52
CA SER A 18 -0.32 3.77 -35.95
C SER A 18 -1.03 5.08 -36.22
N ARG A 19 -2.14 5.37 -35.51
CA ARG A 19 -2.83 6.68 -35.60
C ARG A 19 -1.93 7.83 -35.15
N TRP A 20 -1.20 7.64 -34.06
CA TRP A 20 -0.26 8.66 -33.59
C TRP A 20 0.87 8.94 -34.57
N VAL A 21 1.43 7.90 -35.21
CA VAL A 21 2.43 8.06 -36.27
C VAL A 21 1.84 8.79 -37.48
N ALA A 22 0.65 8.40 -37.93
CA ALA A 22 -0.01 9.03 -39.08
C ALA A 22 -0.30 10.52 -38.83
N ALA A 23 -0.80 10.87 -37.64
CA ALA A 23 -1.05 12.26 -37.27
C ALA A 23 0.24 13.09 -37.22
N LEU A 24 1.34 12.49 -36.72
CA LEU A 24 2.66 13.14 -36.69
C LEU A 24 3.20 13.40 -38.10
N GLU A 25 3.00 12.45 -39.03
CA GLU A 25 3.42 12.58 -40.44
C GLU A 25 2.54 13.57 -41.22
N ALA A 26 1.24 13.63 -40.93
CA ALA A 26 0.30 14.55 -41.55
C ALA A 26 0.49 16.01 -41.10
N GLY A 27 1.08 16.24 -39.92
CA GLY A 27 1.25 17.57 -39.35
C GLY A 27 -0.06 18.22 -38.89
N ASP A 28 -1.10 17.42 -38.63
CA ASP A 28 -2.36 17.90 -38.06
C ASP A 28 -2.23 17.97 -36.53
N ASP A 29 -2.09 19.18 -36.00
CA ASP A 29 -1.91 19.41 -34.56
C ASP A 29 -3.11 18.93 -33.72
N ALA A 30 -4.33 18.98 -34.26
CA ALA A 30 -5.54 18.55 -33.55
C ALA A 30 -5.61 17.01 -33.49
N GLU A 31 -5.35 16.34 -34.61
CA GLU A 31 -5.30 14.88 -34.66
C GLU A 31 -4.12 14.34 -33.83
N LEU A 32 -2.97 15.02 -33.86
CA LEU A 32 -1.80 14.64 -33.07
C LEU A 32 -2.07 14.75 -31.57
N LEU A 33 -2.80 15.78 -31.13
CA LEU A 33 -3.20 15.92 -29.73
C LEU A 33 -4.10 14.76 -29.30
N GLU A 34 -5.15 14.45 -30.07
CA GLU A 34 -6.08 13.35 -29.81
C GLU A 34 -5.35 12.00 -29.77
N ALA A 35 -4.49 11.72 -30.75
CA ALA A 35 -3.71 10.50 -30.81
C ALA A 35 -2.70 10.39 -29.65
N THR A 36 -2.15 11.51 -29.18
CA THR A 36 -1.28 11.55 -28.01
C THR A 36 -2.05 11.26 -26.72
N LEU A 37 -3.27 11.79 -26.57
CA LEU A 37 -4.14 11.48 -25.43
C LEU A 37 -4.53 9.99 -25.39
N ALA A 38 -4.67 9.35 -26.56
CA ALA A 38 -4.91 7.92 -26.67
C ALA A 38 -3.70 7.07 -26.21
N LEU A 39 -2.49 7.63 -26.12
CA LEU A 39 -1.28 6.98 -25.61
C LEU A 39 -0.84 7.66 -24.30
N PRO A 40 -1.52 7.40 -23.17
CA PRO A 40 -1.34 8.18 -21.94
C PRO A 40 0.06 8.10 -21.33
N THR A 41 0.89 7.13 -21.75
CA THR A 41 2.29 7.05 -21.31
C THR A 41 3.27 7.90 -22.11
N LEU A 42 2.81 8.52 -23.21
CA LEU A 42 3.59 9.33 -24.15
C LEU A 42 3.84 10.75 -23.59
N ASN A 43 4.54 10.80 -22.47
CA ASN A 43 4.90 12.03 -21.76
C ASN A 43 6.22 12.64 -22.28
N LYS A 44 6.58 13.83 -21.77
CA LYS A 44 7.81 14.55 -22.14
C LYS A 44 9.08 13.68 -22.08
N ARG A 45 9.17 12.73 -21.13
CA ARG A 45 10.32 11.83 -21.02
C ARG A 45 10.36 10.81 -22.14
N VAL A 46 9.22 10.22 -22.50
CA VAL A 46 9.13 9.27 -23.62
C VAL A 46 9.39 9.99 -24.93
N LEU A 47 8.76 11.14 -25.16
CA LEU A 47 9.01 12.01 -26.31
C LEU A 47 10.50 12.36 -26.47
N GLY A 48 11.18 12.72 -25.38
CA GLY A 48 12.63 12.98 -25.41
C GLY A 48 13.47 11.76 -25.83
N LYS A 49 13.06 10.54 -25.46
CA LYS A 49 13.71 9.31 -25.94
C LYS A 49 13.42 9.04 -27.41
N LEU A 50 12.20 9.30 -27.87
CA LEU A 50 11.85 9.18 -29.30
C LEU A 50 12.68 10.14 -30.15
N ALA A 51 12.84 11.39 -29.70
CA ALA A 51 13.67 12.37 -30.38
C ALA A 51 15.17 12.00 -30.37
N ALA A 52 15.66 11.30 -29.34
CA ALA A 52 17.02 10.76 -29.35
C ALA A 52 17.17 9.66 -30.42
N VAL A 53 16.20 8.74 -30.52
CA VAL A 53 16.20 7.71 -31.57
C VAL A 53 16.17 8.33 -32.97
N ASP A 54 15.43 9.43 -33.17
CA ASP A 54 15.41 10.14 -34.45
C ASP A 54 16.77 10.72 -34.85
N ARG A 55 17.57 11.16 -33.86
CA ARG A 55 18.91 11.69 -34.11
C ARG A 55 19.96 10.59 -34.30
N ASP A 56 19.88 9.53 -33.49
CA ASP A 56 20.97 8.59 -33.32
C ASP A 56 20.88 7.39 -34.28
N GLU A 57 19.68 7.06 -34.80
CA GLU A 57 19.47 5.89 -35.66
C GLU A 57 19.26 6.30 -37.13
N PRO A 58 20.23 6.09 -38.03
CA PRO A 58 20.12 6.48 -39.43
C PRO A 58 19.17 5.59 -40.25
N ASP A 59 19.02 4.30 -39.89
CA ASP A 59 18.13 3.38 -40.61
C ASP A 59 16.67 3.66 -40.25
N SER A 60 15.85 3.97 -41.26
CA SER A 60 14.44 4.31 -41.07
C SER A 60 13.61 3.17 -40.49
N THR A 61 13.91 1.91 -40.86
CA THR A 61 13.18 0.73 -40.38
C THR A 61 13.51 0.46 -38.92
N VAL A 62 14.79 0.46 -38.57
CA VAL A 62 15.26 0.26 -37.20
C VAL A 62 14.79 1.40 -36.29
N ARG A 63 14.78 2.64 -36.78
CA ARG A 63 14.26 3.80 -36.08
C ARG A 63 12.78 3.63 -35.74
N ALA A 64 11.96 3.24 -36.72
CA ALA A 64 10.51 3.04 -36.53
C ALA A 64 10.23 1.92 -35.51
N GLU A 65 10.95 0.80 -35.59
CA GLU A 65 10.82 -0.31 -34.64
C GLU A 65 11.24 0.09 -33.22
N ARG A 66 12.37 0.78 -33.06
CA ARG A 66 12.84 1.27 -31.75
C ARG A 66 11.86 2.25 -31.12
N LYS A 67 11.31 3.18 -31.91
CA LYS A 67 10.27 4.11 -31.43
C LYS A 67 9.03 3.35 -30.94
N ARG A 68 8.56 2.38 -31.72
CA ARG A 68 7.41 1.54 -31.34
C ARG A 68 7.67 0.77 -30.06
N MET A 69 8.86 0.16 -29.94
CA MET A 69 9.27 -0.57 -28.73
C MET A 69 9.29 0.35 -27.50
N LEU A 70 9.81 1.57 -27.63
CA LEU A 70 9.87 2.53 -26.52
C LEU A 70 8.49 2.89 -25.97
N VAL A 71 7.52 3.17 -26.86
CA VAL A 71 6.15 3.47 -26.46
C VAL A 71 5.44 2.23 -25.88
N LEU A 72 5.67 1.05 -26.47
CA LEU A 72 5.10 -0.19 -25.95
C LEU A 72 5.62 -0.49 -24.53
N LEU A 73 6.92 -0.35 -24.30
CA LEU A 73 7.53 -0.55 -22.99
C LEU A 73 7.03 0.46 -21.96
N SER A 74 6.75 1.72 -22.35
CA SER A 74 6.17 2.69 -21.41
C SER A 74 4.77 2.30 -20.95
N GLU A 75 3.91 1.83 -21.85
CA GLU A 75 2.57 1.30 -21.53
C GLU A 75 2.64 0.07 -20.60
N ILE A 76 3.51 -0.90 -20.92
CA ILE A 76 3.71 -2.10 -20.10
C ILE A 76 4.15 -1.72 -18.68
N ASN A 77 5.16 -0.85 -18.57
CA ASN A 77 5.70 -0.44 -17.27
C ASN A 77 4.67 0.36 -16.46
N ALA A 78 3.88 1.23 -17.10
CA ALA A 78 2.82 1.97 -16.43
C ALA A 78 1.72 1.03 -15.89
N ASN A 79 1.32 0.03 -16.67
CA ASN A 79 0.36 -0.99 -16.23
C ASN A 79 0.89 -1.80 -15.05
N GLN A 80 2.14 -2.26 -15.12
CA GLN A 80 2.78 -2.98 -14.01
C GLN A 80 2.84 -2.13 -12.74
N ALA A 81 3.22 -0.86 -12.86
CA ALA A 81 3.24 0.07 -11.74
C ALA A 81 1.84 0.28 -11.12
N ALA A 82 0.80 0.38 -11.95
CA ALA A 82 -0.58 0.47 -11.48
C ALA A 82 -1.01 -0.77 -10.68
N ARG A 83 -0.68 -1.98 -11.18
CA ARG A 83 -0.96 -3.24 -10.49
C ARG A 83 -0.25 -3.34 -9.14
N LEU A 84 1.02 -2.92 -9.08
CA LEU A 84 1.78 -2.88 -7.83
C LEU A 84 1.15 -1.92 -6.81
N ARG A 85 0.67 -0.74 -7.25
CA ARG A 85 -0.05 0.20 -6.39
C ARG A 85 -1.35 -0.40 -5.88
N GLU A 86 -2.14 -1.04 -6.74
CA GLU A 86 -3.39 -1.68 -6.34
C GLU A 86 -3.15 -2.81 -5.34
N ARG A 87 -2.12 -3.64 -5.55
CA ARG A 87 -1.72 -4.70 -4.61
C ARG A 87 -1.35 -4.13 -3.25
N LYS A 88 -0.49 -3.09 -3.22
CA LYS A 88 -0.12 -2.40 -1.97
C LYS A 88 -1.33 -1.79 -1.26
N GLN A 89 -2.25 -1.17 -1.99
CA GLN A 89 -3.48 -0.64 -1.41
C GLN A 89 -4.39 -1.76 -0.86
N ALA A 90 -4.46 -2.91 -1.54
CA ALA A 90 -5.21 -4.07 -1.04
C ALA A 90 -4.59 -4.65 0.24
N GLU A 91 -3.26 -4.75 0.31
CA GLU A 91 -2.54 -5.12 1.52
C GLU A 91 -2.78 -4.12 2.65
N GLN A 92 -2.76 -2.82 2.35
CA GLN A 92 -3.07 -1.78 3.34
C GLN A 92 -4.50 -1.92 3.87
N ARG A 93 -5.50 -2.12 2.99
CA ARG A 93 -6.88 -2.38 3.42
C ARG A 93 -7.01 -3.63 4.31
N ARG A 94 -6.23 -4.68 4.03
CA ARG A 94 -6.19 -5.88 4.89
C ARG A 94 -5.58 -5.54 6.25
N ARG A 95 -4.46 -4.79 6.28
CA ARG A 95 -3.85 -4.31 7.53
C ARG A 95 -4.82 -3.46 8.33
N ASP A 96 -5.45 -2.47 7.73
CA ASP A 96 -6.40 -1.57 8.40
C ASP A 96 -7.60 -2.34 8.98
N ARG A 97 -8.08 -3.40 8.30
CA ARG A 97 -9.13 -4.29 8.84
C ARG A 97 -8.65 -5.12 10.03
N THR A 98 -7.38 -5.53 10.07
CA THR A 98 -6.80 -6.29 11.17
C THR A 98 -6.41 -5.41 12.37
N VAL A 99 -6.26 -4.10 12.18
CA VAL A 99 -6.01 -3.16 13.27
C VAL A 99 -7.29 -2.98 14.08
N ARG A 100 -7.35 -3.67 15.22
CA ARG A 100 -8.43 -3.53 16.20
C ARG A 100 -8.25 -2.20 16.92
N VAL A 101 -9.06 -1.21 16.56
CA VAL A 101 -9.09 0.08 17.28
C VAL A 101 -9.70 -0.17 18.66
N GLU A 102 -8.88 -0.22 19.70
CA GLU A 102 -9.36 -0.12 21.09
C GLU A 102 -9.89 1.29 21.32
N ARG A 103 -11.17 1.50 20.97
CA ARG A 103 -11.86 2.75 21.27
C ARG A 103 -12.20 2.76 22.76
N ARG A 104 -11.31 3.34 23.59
CA ARG A 104 -11.67 3.74 24.96
C ARG A 104 -12.63 4.93 24.86
N VAL A 105 -13.93 4.64 24.90
CA VAL A 105 -14.95 5.69 25.05
C VAL A 105 -14.96 6.08 26.52
N GLU A 106 -14.59 7.32 26.82
CA GLU A 106 -14.79 7.86 28.17
C GLU A 106 -16.29 7.88 28.47
N LEU A 107 -16.69 7.09 29.47
CA LEU A 107 -18.09 6.95 29.85
C LEU A 107 -18.54 8.22 30.58
N PRO A 108 -19.75 8.75 30.32
CA PRO A 108 -20.28 9.87 31.07
C PRO A 108 -20.32 9.53 32.57
N THR A 109 -19.61 10.32 33.39
CA THR A 109 -19.57 10.17 34.84
C THR A 109 -20.59 11.06 35.55
N THR A 110 -21.18 12.01 34.82
CA THR A 110 -22.14 13.01 35.30
C THR A 110 -23.45 12.96 34.53
N CYS A 111 -24.54 13.35 35.19
CA CYS A 111 -25.87 13.45 34.59
C CYS A 111 -25.90 14.57 33.55
N ALA A 112 -26.35 14.26 32.33
CA ALA A 112 -26.41 15.22 31.23
C ALA A 112 -27.38 16.41 31.43
N ARG A 113 -28.24 16.37 32.47
CA ARG A 113 -29.15 17.47 32.83
C ARG A 113 -28.65 18.27 34.03
N CYS A 114 -28.45 17.60 35.17
CA CYS A 114 -28.19 18.27 36.45
C CYS A 114 -26.71 18.22 36.89
N GLY A 115 -25.81 17.58 36.13
CA GLY A 115 -24.39 17.47 36.46
C GLY A 115 -24.05 16.54 37.63
N THR A 116 -25.04 15.98 38.33
CA THR A 116 -24.81 15.07 39.47
C THR A 116 -24.04 13.81 39.05
N LYS A 117 -23.09 13.35 39.88
CA LYS A 117 -22.34 12.11 39.65
C LYS A 117 -23.27 10.90 39.53
N LEU A 118 -23.03 10.06 38.53
CA LEU A 118 -23.80 8.83 38.29
C LEU A 118 -23.28 7.70 39.19
N LYS A 119 -24.16 7.07 39.96
CA LYS A 119 -23.80 6.02 40.95
C LYS A 119 -23.33 4.69 40.32
N GLU A 120 -23.71 4.39 39.08
CA GLU A 120 -23.35 3.14 38.38
C GLU A 120 -22.91 3.41 36.94
N VAL A 121 -21.61 3.65 36.74
CA VAL A 121 -21.00 3.66 35.41
C VAL A 121 -20.55 2.24 35.09
N ARG A 122 -21.45 1.43 34.52
CA ARG A 122 -21.11 0.07 34.08
C ARG A 122 -20.15 0.15 32.90
N SER A 123 -19.07 -0.65 32.94
CA SER A 123 -18.07 -0.73 31.87
C SER A 123 -18.58 -1.47 30.62
N THR A 124 -19.68 -2.21 30.74
CA THR A 124 -20.31 -2.98 29.66
C THR A 124 -21.78 -2.60 29.47
N GLY A 125 -22.25 -2.63 28.22
CA GLY A 125 -23.63 -2.27 27.85
C GLY A 125 -23.84 -0.77 27.59
N ARG A 126 -25.11 -0.34 27.48
CA ARG A 126 -25.45 1.07 27.22
C ARG A 126 -25.21 1.92 28.47
N PRO A 127 -24.32 2.92 28.43
CA PRO A 127 -24.04 3.76 29.58
C PRO A 127 -25.27 4.57 30.00
N ARG A 128 -25.45 4.73 31.31
CA ARG A 128 -26.53 5.55 31.86
C ARG A 128 -26.18 7.03 31.67
N LEU A 129 -27.10 7.80 31.08
CA LEU A 129 -26.90 9.23 30.79
C LEU A 129 -27.48 10.16 31.86
N TYR A 130 -28.43 9.67 32.67
CA TYR A 130 -29.17 10.46 33.65
C TYR A 130 -29.18 9.78 35.03
N CYS A 131 -29.08 10.58 36.10
CA CYS A 131 -29.09 10.07 37.47
C CYS A 131 -30.42 9.38 37.83
N SER A 132 -31.55 9.87 37.30
CA SER A 132 -32.90 9.36 37.63
C SER A 132 -33.87 9.42 36.43
N PRO A 133 -34.98 8.65 36.46
CA PRO A 133 -36.07 8.79 35.50
C PRO A 133 -36.66 10.20 35.45
N ALA A 134 -36.71 10.91 36.57
CA ALA A 134 -37.15 12.31 36.64
C ALA A 134 -36.25 13.22 35.81
N CYS A 135 -34.92 13.12 35.97
CA CYS A 135 -33.98 13.87 35.13
C CYS A 135 -34.07 13.51 33.64
N ARG A 136 -34.37 12.24 33.31
CA ARG A 136 -34.60 11.82 31.92
C ARG A 136 -35.85 12.45 31.33
N LYS A 137 -36.97 12.39 32.05
CA LYS A 137 -38.27 12.93 31.61
C LYS A 137 -38.16 14.44 31.44
N ALA A 138 -37.60 15.10 32.44
CA ALA A 138 -37.42 16.53 32.40
C ALA A 138 -36.47 16.93 31.25
N ALA A 139 -35.34 16.23 31.02
CA ALA A 139 -34.45 16.57 29.90
C ALA A 139 -35.12 16.35 28.53
N TYR A 140 -36.09 15.44 28.44
CA TYR A 140 -36.92 15.28 27.26
C TYR A 140 -37.90 16.46 27.12
N GLU A 141 -38.49 16.93 28.22
CA GLU A 141 -39.34 18.11 28.25
C GLU A 141 -38.56 19.39 27.90
N ASP A 142 -37.33 19.60 28.38
CA ASP A 142 -36.47 20.71 27.97
C ASP A 142 -36.28 20.69 26.44
N ARG A 143 -35.92 19.52 25.88
CA ARG A 143 -35.74 19.35 24.43
C ARG A 143 -37.03 19.54 23.64
N ARG A 144 -38.18 19.21 24.23
CA ARG A 144 -39.49 19.39 23.61
C ARG A 144 -39.92 20.86 23.64
N ALA A 145 -39.76 21.52 24.78
CA ALA A 145 -40.05 22.94 24.97
C ALA A 145 -39.16 23.82 24.08
N HIS A 146 -37.87 23.46 23.92
CA HIS A 146 -36.95 24.15 23.01
C HIS A 146 -37.17 23.83 21.52
N ARG A 147 -38.03 22.84 21.18
CA ARG A 147 -38.37 22.54 19.78
C ARG A 147 -39.44 23.49 19.23
N ASP A 148 -40.29 24.01 20.11
CA ASP A 148 -41.42 24.88 19.75
C ASP A 148 -41.16 26.37 20.06
N GLY A 149 -40.02 26.73 20.65
CA GLY A 149 -39.69 28.11 20.97
C GLY A 149 -38.20 28.37 21.19
N ALA A 150 -37.63 29.18 20.30
CA ALA A 150 -36.31 29.81 20.36
C ALA A 150 -35.08 28.89 20.40
N VAL A 151 -34.28 28.94 19.32
CA VAL A 151 -32.92 28.39 19.23
C VAL A 151 -32.02 29.12 20.24
N LYS A 152 -31.85 28.53 21.43
CA LYS A 152 -30.80 28.97 22.36
C LYS A 152 -29.48 28.37 21.92
N VAL A 153 -28.59 29.21 21.39
CA VAL A 153 -27.20 28.84 21.12
C VAL A 153 -26.50 28.65 22.47
N GLN A 154 -26.28 27.39 22.86
CA GLN A 154 -25.42 27.07 23.99
C GLN A 154 -24.00 26.91 23.45
N VAL A 155 -23.09 27.80 23.86
CA VAL A 155 -21.66 27.61 23.62
C VAL A 155 -21.22 26.45 24.50
N VAL A 156 -21.20 25.25 23.92
CA VAL A 156 -20.57 24.09 24.53
C VAL A 156 -19.08 24.21 24.20
N GLU A 157 -18.24 24.35 25.23
CA GLU A 157 -16.81 24.12 25.05
C GLU A 157 -16.64 22.71 24.47
N LYS A 158 -16.33 22.68 23.18
CA LYS A 158 -16.01 21.44 22.49
C LYS A 158 -14.70 20.99 23.11
N VAL A 159 -14.78 20.10 24.10
CA VAL A 159 -13.64 19.32 24.55
C VAL A 159 -13.17 18.55 23.32
N VAL A 160 -12.21 19.14 22.61
CA VAL A 160 -11.48 18.49 21.54
C VAL A 160 -10.76 17.35 22.24
N THR A 161 -11.33 16.16 22.17
CA THR A 161 -10.61 14.94 22.53
C THR A 161 -9.40 14.90 21.62
N GLU A 162 -8.24 15.33 22.13
CA GLU A 162 -6.96 15.12 21.48
C GLU A 162 -6.84 13.62 21.21
N VAL A 163 -7.02 13.23 19.95
CA VAL A 163 -6.76 11.86 19.52
C VAL A 163 -5.25 11.70 19.54
N ARG A 164 -4.70 11.32 20.70
CA ARG A 164 -3.30 10.92 20.79
C ARG A 164 -3.16 9.54 20.17
N GLU A 165 -2.90 9.52 18.87
CA GLU A 165 -2.53 8.31 18.14
C GLU A 165 -1.23 7.76 18.69
N ARG A 166 -1.31 6.81 19.62
CA ARG A 166 -0.15 6.01 20.01
C ARG A 166 -0.07 4.83 19.08
N ARG A 167 0.86 4.88 18.10
CA ARG A 167 1.25 3.70 17.33
C ARG A 167 1.78 2.64 18.30
N ILE A 168 1.04 1.56 18.45
CA ILE A 168 1.51 0.35 19.12
C ILE A 168 1.81 -0.63 18.00
N GLU A 169 3.10 -0.84 17.71
CA GLU A 169 3.52 -1.96 16.88
C GLU A 169 3.18 -3.24 17.63
N VAL A 170 2.04 -3.85 17.29
CA VAL A 170 1.71 -5.16 17.81
C VAL A 170 2.70 -6.14 17.17
N PRO A 171 3.62 -6.74 17.93
CA PRO A 171 4.58 -7.66 17.37
C PRO A 171 3.81 -8.89 16.91
N HIS A 172 3.71 -9.11 15.60
CA HIS A 172 3.27 -10.42 15.13
C HIS A 172 4.35 -11.45 15.48
N PRO A 173 3.95 -12.71 15.77
CA PRO A 173 4.91 -13.77 16.03
C PRO A 173 5.98 -13.85 14.94
N ARG A 174 7.24 -14.05 15.32
CA ARG A 174 8.36 -14.19 14.36
C ARG A 174 8.14 -15.33 13.37
N SER A 175 7.38 -16.35 13.76
CA SER A 175 6.96 -17.45 12.89
C SER A 175 6.19 -16.95 11.66
N ASP A 176 5.41 -15.88 11.80
CA ASP A 176 4.60 -15.35 10.72
C ASP A 176 5.46 -14.57 9.72
N CYS A 177 6.54 -13.92 10.19
CA CYS A 177 7.56 -13.36 9.29
C CYS A 177 8.21 -14.46 8.44
N VAL A 178 8.62 -15.56 9.09
CA VAL A 178 9.30 -16.67 8.42
C VAL A 178 8.39 -17.32 7.39
N LYS A 179 7.12 -17.57 7.74
CA LYS A 179 6.12 -18.09 6.81
C LYS A 179 5.89 -17.15 5.63
N ALA A 180 5.83 -15.84 5.87
CA ALA A 180 5.64 -14.86 4.81
C ALA A 180 6.83 -14.83 3.84
N VAL A 181 8.06 -14.92 4.35
CA VAL A 181 9.26 -15.02 3.49
C VAL A 181 9.24 -16.32 2.70
N LEU A 182 8.99 -17.46 3.33
CA LEU A 182 8.98 -18.77 2.66
C LEU A 182 7.86 -18.95 1.63
N ALA A 183 6.83 -18.10 1.67
CA ALA A 183 5.71 -18.14 0.72
C ALA A 183 5.94 -17.29 -0.54
N ASP A 184 7.04 -16.51 -0.59
CA ASP A 184 7.35 -15.60 -1.68
C ASP A 184 8.80 -15.82 -2.15
N ASP A 185 8.94 -16.41 -3.34
CA ASP A 185 10.24 -16.81 -3.91
C ASP A 185 11.20 -15.61 -4.06
N ASP A 186 10.69 -14.43 -4.42
CA ASP A 186 11.51 -13.22 -4.58
C ASP A 186 12.04 -12.74 -3.22
N LEU A 187 11.20 -12.81 -2.17
CA LEU A 187 11.61 -12.47 -0.81
C LEU A 187 12.64 -13.47 -0.26
N MET A 188 12.47 -14.76 -0.53
CA MET A 188 13.49 -15.77 -0.17
C MET A 188 14.85 -15.46 -0.79
N VAL A 189 14.88 -15.22 -2.11
CA VAL A 189 16.12 -14.89 -2.83
C VAL A 189 16.74 -13.60 -2.29
N SER A 190 15.92 -12.58 -2.04
CA SER A 190 16.37 -11.30 -1.47
C SER A 190 17.02 -11.45 -0.09
N VAL A 191 16.46 -12.29 0.79
CA VAL A 191 17.03 -12.58 2.11
C VAL A 191 18.39 -13.25 1.99
N ILE A 192 18.55 -14.22 1.09
CA ILE A 192 19.82 -14.92 0.86
C ILE A 192 20.90 -13.94 0.37
N TRP A 193 20.59 -13.10 -0.61
CA TRP A 193 21.53 -12.10 -1.12
C TRP A 193 21.91 -11.07 -0.06
N THR A 194 20.95 -10.63 0.74
CA THR A 194 21.20 -9.70 1.84
C THR A 194 22.13 -10.31 2.88
N LEU A 195 21.89 -11.56 3.30
CA LEU A 195 22.77 -12.27 4.22
C LEU A 195 24.19 -12.43 3.63
N THR A 196 24.28 -12.74 2.35
CA THR A 196 25.57 -12.84 1.63
C THR A 196 26.32 -11.52 1.64
N ALA A 197 25.64 -10.40 1.37
CA ALA A 197 26.23 -9.07 1.41
C ALA A 197 26.72 -8.71 2.83
N LEU A 198 25.93 -9.05 3.86
CA LEU A 198 26.28 -8.81 5.27
C LEU A 198 27.51 -9.59 5.72
N VAL A 199 27.68 -10.82 5.25
CA VAL A 199 28.87 -11.64 5.56
C VAL A 199 30.10 -11.16 4.80
N ARG A 200 29.93 -10.66 3.56
CA ARG A 200 31.03 -10.10 2.77
C ARG A 200 31.49 -8.74 3.28
N ASP A 201 30.61 -8.00 3.95
CA ASP A 201 30.91 -6.70 4.55
C ASP A 201 31.82 -6.85 5.78
N ARG A 202 33.13 -6.71 5.54
CA ARG A 202 34.17 -6.79 6.58
C ARG A 202 34.15 -5.63 7.59
N THR A 203 33.30 -4.61 7.40
CA THR A 203 33.16 -3.54 8.38
C THR A 203 32.30 -3.97 9.57
N ARG A 204 31.48 -5.02 9.42
CA ARG A 204 30.56 -5.51 10.44
C ARG A 204 31.17 -6.65 11.25
N LYS A 205 31.80 -6.28 12.37
CA LYS A 205 32.43 -7.22 13.30
C LYS A 205 31.54 -8.36 13.80
N ALA A 206 30.20 -8.18 13.78
CA ALA A 206 29.24 -9.22 14.18
C ALA A 206 29.25 -10.47 13.29
N TYR A 207 29.84 -10.38 12.10
CA TYR A 207 30.00 -11.48 11.14
C TYR A 207 31.46 -11.94 11.00
N ASP A 208 32.35 -11.54 11.92
CA ASP A 208 33.71 -12.07 11.95
C ASP A 208 33.72 -13.55 12.38
N PRO A 209 34.69 -14.36 11.92
CA PRO A 209 34.78 -15.80 12.22
C PRO A 209 34.75 -16.17 13.71
N ASP A 210 35.28 -15.28 14.55
CA ASP A 210 35.36 -15.50 15.99
C ASP A 210 34.03 -15.25 16.71
N GLN A 211 33.07 -14.62 16.04
CA GLN A 211 31.78 -14.32 16.65
C GLN A 211 30.85 -15.54 16.70
N PRO A 212 30.11 -15.73 17.80
CA PRO A 212 29.16 -16.84 17.94
C PRO A 212 28.03 -16.75 16.89
N ARG A 213 27.69 -15.54 16.44
CA ARG A 213 26.68 -15.32 15.40
C ARG A 213 27.12 -15.87 14.04
N PHE A 214 28.38 -15.64 13.66
CA PHE A 214 28.95 -16.18 12.43
C PHE A 214 28.99 -17.70 12.48
N ARG A 215 29.46 -18.29 13.59
CA ARG A 215 29.51 -19.76 13.75
C ARG A 215 28.13 -20.41 13.60
N LYS A 216 27.09 -19.84 14.24
CA LYS A 216 25.71 -20.32 14.09
C LYS A 216 25.22 -20.22 12.65
N LEU A 217 25.48 -19.09 11.98
CA LEU A 217 25.10 -18.89 10.59
C LEU A 217 25.80 -19.91 9.68
N SER A 218 27.12 -20.07 9.83
CA SER A 218 27.93 -21.02 9.05
C SER A 218 27.41 -22.45 9.20
N HIS A 219 27.12 -22.89 10.43
CA HIS A 219 26.56 -24.21 10.68
C HIS A 219 25.22 -24.42 9.97
N HIS A 220 24.29 -23.46 10.06
CA HIS A 220 22.99 -23.58 9.41
C HIS A 220 23.07 -23.50 7.88
N VAL A 221 23.97 -22.70 7.33
CA VAL A 221 24.20 -22.63 5.87
C VAL A 221 24.79 -23.95 5.36
N GLN A 222 25.73 -24.55 6.08
CA GLN A 222 26.29 -25.87 5.74
C GLN A 222 25.20 -26.96 5.78
N ALA A 223 24.35 -26.96 6.82
CA ALA A 223 23.24 -27.90 6.92
C ALA A 223 22.23 -27.74 5.78
N LEU A 224 21.88 -26.49 5.42
CA LEU A 224 21.00 -26.20 4.29
C LEU A 224 21.61 -26.65 2.96
N HIS A 225 22.88 -26.34 2.73
CA HIS A 225 23.59 -26.75 1.51
C HIS A 225 23.64 -28.27 1.39
N ALA A 226 23.96 -28.99 2.47
CA ALA A 226 23.98 -30.45 2.49
C ALA A 226 22.61 -31.03 2.11
N ALA A 227 21.51 -30.52 2.69
CA ALA A 227 20.16 -30.96 2.37
C ALA A 227 19.75 -30.69 0.91
N VAL A 228 20.18 -29.55 0.34
CA VAL A 228 19.95 -29.24 -1.08
C VAL A 228 20.73 -30.19 -1.99
N VAL A 229 22.00 -30.46 -1.67
CA VAL A 229 22.84 -31.42 -2.41
C VAL A 229 22.25 -32.82 -2.33
N GLU A 230 21.89 -33.30 -1.14
CA GLU A 230 21.26 -34.61 -0.93
C GLU A 230 20.02 -34.77 -1.81
N ARG A 231 19.14 -33.76 -1.82
CA ARG A 231 17.92 -33.78 -2.63
C ARG A 231 18.20 -33.73 -4.13
N ALA A 232 19.22 -33.00 -4.56
CA ALA A 232 19.66 -32.97 -5.95
C ALA A 232 20.23 -34.33 -6.40
N THR A 233 21.02 -34.99 -5.55
CA THR A 233 21.59 -36.32 -5.82
C THR A 233 20.54 -37.43 -5.76
N ALA A 234 19.55 -37.34 -4.86
CA ALA A 234 18.46 -38.31 -4.76
C ALA A 234 17.44 -38.19 -5.90
N SER A 235 17.46 -37.08 -6.65
CA SER A 235 16.60 -36.84 -7.81
C SER A 235 17.31 -37.09 -9.15
N ALA A 236 18.58 -37.53 -9.13
CA ALA A 236 19.29 -37.99 -10.32
C ALA A 236 19.00 -39.50 -10.52
N PRO A 237 18.66 -39.96 -11.74
CA PRO A 237 18.43 -41.37 -12.03
C PRO A 237 19.69 -42.23 -11.88
#